data_AF-A0A7K3UKU3-F1
#
_entry.id   AF-A0A7K3UKU3-F1
#
_cell.length_a   1.000
_cell.length_b   1.000
_cell.length_c   1.000
_cell.angle_alpha   90.00
_cell.angle_beta   90.00
_cell.angle_gamma   90.00
#
_symmetry.space_group_name_H-M   'P 1'
#
loop_
_entity.id
_entity.type
_entity.pdbx_description
1 polymer ?
#
loop_
_entity_poly.entity_id
_entity_poly.type
_entity_poly.pdbx_seq_one_letter_code
_entity_poly.pdbx_strand_id
1 'polypeptide(L)' 'MPASRKSGKVIYTLRPSREGLPAFSDIKLPGGTIIRRVDEALHRRALSNATKALKERLDR' A
#
# COMPACT_ATOMS: atom_id res chain seq x y z
N MET A 1 -17.25 -28.92 -10.30
CA MET A 1 -15.83 -28.59 -10.07
C MET A 1 -15.76 -27.31 -9.24
N PRO A 2 -15.35 -27.33 -7.96
CA PRO A 2 -15.09 -26.08 -7.27
C PRO A 2 -13.80 -25.51 -7.86
N ALA A 3 -13.89 -24.34 -8.51
CA ALA A 3 -12.70 -23.61 -8.91
C ALA A 3 -11.86 -23.36 -7.66
N SER A 4 -10.65 -23.94 -7.63
CA SER A 4 -9.64 -23.68 -6.60
C SER A 4 -9.65 -22.18 -6.29
N ARG A 5 -10.01 -21.81 -5.05
CA ARG A 5 -9.93 -20.45 -4.54
C ARG A 5 -8.45 -20.06 -4.54
N LYS A 6 -7.92 -19.66 -5.70
CA LYS A 6 -6.61 -19.01 -5.77
C LYS A 6 -6.73 -17.76 -4.91
N SER A 7 -6.16 -17.82 -3.72
CA SER A 7 -6.05 -16.69 -2.81
C SER A 7 -5.40 -15.55 -3.59
N GLY A 8 -6.18 -14.56 -3.98
CA GLY A 8 -5.70 -13.41 -4.74
C GLY A 8 -4.54 -12.76 -3.99
N LYS A 9 -3.39 -12.59 -4.65
CA LYS A 9 -2.22 -11.93 -4.05
C LYS A 9 -2.41 -10.42 -4.12
N VAL A 10 -2.15 -9.70 -3.03
CA VAL A 10 -2.08 -8.23 -3.05
C VAL A 10 -0.62 -7.81 -3.17
N ILE A 11 -0.29 -7.01 -4.18
CA ILE A 11 1.04 -6.46 -4.42
C ILE A 11 0.95 -4.95 -4.24
N TYR A 12 1.76 -4.41 -3.33
CA TYR A 12 1.83 -2.98 -3.09
C TYR A 12 2.87 -2.33 -4.00
N THR A 13 2.53 -1.19 -4.60
CA THR A 13 3.47 -0.39 -5.38
C THR A 13 3.31 1.09 -5.06
N LEU A 14 4.39 1.86 -5.15
CA LEU A 14 4.34 3.30 -5.00
C LEU A 14 4.03 3.94 -6.35
N ARG A 15 3.18 4.96 -6.34
CA ARG A 15 2.92 5.81 -7.49
C ARG A 15 3.33 7.25 -7.18
N PRO A 16 3.81 8.00 -8.18
CA PRO A 16 4.06 9.43 -8.02
C PRO A 16 2.81 10.14 -7.48
N SER A 17 3.05 11.10 -6.59
CA SER A 17 1.97 11.91 -6.04
C SER A 17 1.42 12.85 -7.09
N ARG A 18 0.09 12.95 -7.17
CA ARG A 18 -0.62 13.80 -8.11
C ARG A 18 -1.90 14.31 -7.47
N GLU A 19 -2.18 15.59 -7.67
CA GLU A 19 -3.41 16.23 -7.20
C GLU A 19 -4.64 15.61 -7.86
N GLY A 20 -5.73 15.51 -7.10
CA GLY A 20 -7.00 14.93 -7.55
C GLY A 20 -7.06 13.40 -7.61
N LEU A 21 -5.95 12.68 -7.35
CA LEU A 21 -5.96 11.21 -7.28
C LEU A 21 -6.09 10.68 -5.84
N PRO A 22 -6.82 9.58 -5.63
CA PRO A 22 -7.01 9.00 -4.30
C PRO A 22 -5.71 8.41 -3.77
N ALA A 23 -5.46 8.54 -2.46
CA ALA A 23 -4.25 8.05 -1.79
C ALA A 23 -3.95 6.56 -2.06
N PHE A 24 -5.00 5.75 -2.24
CA PHE A 24 -4.91 4.34 -2.61
C PHE A 24 -5.72 4.11 -3.89
N SER A 25 -5.20 3.28 -4.78
CA SER A 25 -5.95 2.80 -5.94
C SER A 25 -5.60 1.35 -6.23
N ASP A 26 -6.60 0.55 -6.57
CA ASP A 26 -6.44 -0.88 -6.82
C ASP A 26 -6.63 -1.18 -8.31
N ILE A 27 -5.75 -2.02 -8.86
CA ILE A 27 -5.89 -2.63 -10.18
C ILE A 27 -6.12 -4.12 -9.96
N LYS A 28 -7.29 -4.62 -10.37
CA LYS A 28 -7.63 -6.04 -10.32
C LYS A 28 -7.09 -6.73 -11.57
N LEU A 29 -6.30 -7.78 -11.40
CA LEU A 29 -5.78 -8.63 -12.46
C LEU A 29 -6.57 -9.94 -12.56
N PRO A 30 -6.53 -10.62 -13.73
CA PRO A 30 -7.03 -11.99 -13.85
C PRO A 30 -6.42 -12.91 -12.79
N GLY A 31 -7.21 -13.85 -12.27
CA GLY A 31 -6.79 -14.76 -11.20
C GLY A 31 -6.83 -14.14 -9.80
N GLY A 32 -7.43 -12.95 -9.63
CA GLY A 32 -7.73 -12.36 -8.33
C GLY A 32 -6.58 -11.57 -7.69
N THR A 33 -5.45 -11.42 -8.38
CA THR A 33 -4.34 -10.58 -7.92
C THR A 33 -4.73 -9.10 -7.95
N ILE A 34 -4.36 -8.34 -6.93
CA ILE A 34 -4.61 -6.90 -6.83
C ILE A 34 -3.26 -6.17 -6.77
N ILE A 35 -3.03 -5.23 -7.69
CA ILE A 35 -1.96 -4.25 -7.54
C ILE A 35 -2.53 -3.04 -6.81
N ARG A 36 -2.15 -2.86 -5.54
CA ARG A 36 -2.52 -1.70 -4.73
C ARG A 36 -1.45 -0.63 -4.85
N ARG A 37 -1.78 0.46 -5.54
CA ARG A 37 -0.91 1.61 -5.70
C ARG A 37 -1.14 2.60 -4.57
N VAL A 38 -0.07 3.03 -3.92
CA VAL A 38 -0.08 3.99 -2.82
C VAL A 38 0.59 5.27 -3.26
N ASP A 39 -0.02 6.40 -2.93
CA ASP A 39 0.59 7.72 -3.12
C ASP A 39 1.93 7.81 -2.38
N GLU A 40 2.99 8.13 -3.13
CA GLU A 40 4.35 8.15 -2.59
C GLU A 40 4.54 9.21 -1.50
N ALA A 41 3.93 10.39 -1.64
CA ALA A 41 4.09 11.45 -0.64
C ALA A 41 3.43 11.05 0.67
N LEU A 42 2.26 10.43 0.62
CA LEU A 42 1.62 9.86 1.80
C LEU A 42 2.47 8.74 2.42
N HIS A 43 2.99 7.82 1.61
CA HIS A 43 3.82 6.73 2.09
C HIS A 43 5.07 7.23 2.82
N ARG A 44 5.79 8.20 2.25
CA ARG A 44 6.98 8.80 2.87
C ARG A 44 6.64 9.51 4.19
N ARG A 45 5.51 10.24 4.25
CA ARG A 45 5.05 10.88 5.49
C ARG A 45 4.74 9.84 6.58
N ALA A 46 4.04 8.76 6.21
CA ALA A 46 3.72 7.69 7.15
C ALA A 46 5.00 7.02 7.70
N LEU A 47 5.99 6.76 6.83
CA LEU A 47 7.29 6.22 7.26
C LEU A 47 8.01 7.18 8.21
N SER A 48 8.07 8.47 7.88
CA SER A 48 8.72 9.46 8.75
C SER A 48 8.07 9.51 10.14
N ASN A 49 6.74 9.51 10.20
CA ASN A 49 6.00 9.51 11.46
C ASN A 49 6.22 8.22 12.25
N ALA A 50 6.23 7.07 11.58
CA ALA A 50 6.51 5.78 12.22
C ALA A 50 7.91 5.74 12.83
N THR A 51 8.92 6.26 12.12
CA THR A 51 10.29 6.35 12.62
C THR A 51 10.39 7.27 13.85
N LYS A 52 9.72 8.43 13.84
CA LYS A 52 9.67 9.34 15.00
C LYS A 52 9.04 8.65 16.21
N ALA A 53 7.88 8.02 16.03
CA ALA A 53 7.18 7.31 17.10
C ALA A 53 8.01 6.13 17.64
N LEU A 54 8.76 5.42 16.78
CA LEU A 54 9.67 4.37 17.21
C LEU A 54 10.81 4.93 18.06
N LYS A 55 11.42 6.04 17.64
CA LYS A 55 12.49 6.69 18.39
C LYS A 55 12.03 7.12 19.78
N GLU A 56 10.89 7.80 19.86
CA GLU A 56 10.30 8.24 21.14
C GLU A 56 10.02 7.08 22.10
N ARG A 57 9.69 5.89 21.57
CA ARG A 57 9.50 4.68 22.39
C ARG A 57 10.80 4.07 22.90
N LEU A 58 11.89 4.21 22.16
CA LEU A 58 13.20 3.67 22.55
C LEU A 58 13.94 4.59 23.52
N ASP A 59 13.67 5.90 23.47
CA ASP A 59 14.26 6.91 24.37
C ASP A 59 13.57 6.95 25.76
N ARG A 60 12.55 6.11 26.01
CA ARG A 60 11.76 6.02 27.26
C ARG A 60 12.11 4.78 28.06
#